data_AF-A0A920MMR8-F1
#
_entry.id   AF-A0A920MMR8-F1
#
_cell.length_a   1.000
_cell.length_b   1.000
_cell.length_c   1.000
_cell.angle_alpha   90.00
_cell.angle_beta   90.00
_cell.angle_gamma   90.00
#
_symmetry.space_group_name_H-M   'P 1'
#
loop_
_entity.id
_entity.type
_entity.pdbx_description
1 polymer ?
#
loop_
_entity_poly.entity_id
_entity_poly.type
_entity_poly.pdbx_seq_one_letter_code
_entity_poly.pdbx_strand_id
1 'polypeptide(L)'
;MSHLSQFNTSLHNFVADLKKMGHLTSDVVKLETFIEITHVNARTIISHFQQNVLRDIFVSNILCNNVDFFLNYDPSEIIQKNLTDSKDVNYAQSLIGRVQELVIIMRKNNNYDNINKTFDWIKILCFHAYSDIGIDAVQKFKDLQKNNASSNM
;
A
#
# COMPACT_ATOMS: atom_id res chain seq x y z
N MET A 1 13.42 2.98 17.95
CA MET A 1 13.51 2.85 16.47
C MET A 1 12.67 3.95 15.84
N SER A 2 13.13 4.57 14.75
CA SER A 2 12.37 5.61 14.03
C SER A 2 11.23 5.02 13.19
N HIS A 3 10.20 5.82 12.89
CA HIS A 3 9.09 5.39 12.01
C HIS A 3 9.57 5.01 10.61
N LEU A 4 10.57 5.72 10.07
CA LEU A 4 11.26 5.35 8.84
C LEU A 4 11.88 3.94 8.92
N SER A 5 12.56 3.62 10.02
CA SER A 5 13.14 2.28 10.23
C SER A 5 12.06 1.21 10.34
N GLN A 6 10.95 1.50 11.02
CA GLN A 6 9.83 0.57 11.14
C GLN A 6 9.10 0.35 9.81
N PHE A 7 8.91 1.41 9.01
CA PHE A 7 8.37 1.32 7.65
C PHE A 7 9.24 0.40 6.79
N ASN A 8 10.57 0.60 6.83
CA ASN A 8 11.50 -0.23 6.07
C ASN A 8 11.42 -1.70 6.48
N THR A 9 11.44 -1.99 7.79
CA THR A 9 11.29 -3.36 8.30
C THR A 9 9.97 -3.99 7.86
N SER A 10 8.86 -3.27 7.94
CA SER A 10 7.55 -3.76 7.52
C SER A 10 7.49 -4.02 6.01
N LEU A 11 8.17 -3.21 5.20
CA LEU A 11 8.28 -3.42 3.76
C LEU A 11 9.04 -4.71 3.42
N HIS A 12 10.19 -4.96 4.06
CA HIS A 12 10.93 -6.21 3.89
C HIS A 12 10.12 -7.43 4.33
N ASN A 13 9.41 -7.34 5.45
CA ASN A 13 8.55 -8.42 5.95
C ASN A 13 7.37 -8.70 5.00
N PHE A 14 6.74 -7.64 4.47
CA PHE A 14 5.68 -7.77 3.47
C PHE A 14 6.16 -8.56 2.24
N VAL A 15 7.33 -8.20 1.69
CA VAL A 15 7.90 -8.91 0.54
C VAL A 15 8.27 -10.35 0.86
N ALA A 16 8.85 -10.60 2.03
CA ALA A 16 9.17 -11.95 2.48
C ALA A 16 7.90 -12.82 2.60
N ASP A 17 6.79 -12.26 3.09
CA ASP A 17 5.52 -12.97 3.20
C ASP A 17 4.86 -13.19 1.84
N LEU A 18 4.94 -12.22 0.91
CA LEU A 18 4.51 -12.42 -0.47
C LEU A 18 5.25 -13.59 -1.14
N LYS A 19 6.55 -13.75 -0.89
CA LYS A 19 7.32 -14.91 -1.39
C LYS A 19 6.78 -16.23 -0.85
N LYS A 20 6.51 -16.30 0.45
CA LYS A 20 5.99 -17.51 1.10
C LYS A 20 4.60 -17.89 0.59
N MET A 21 3.82 -16.92 0.11
CA MET A 21 2.50 -17.17 -0.48
C MET A 21 2.56 -17.84 -1.86
N GLY A 22 3.75 -18.03 -2.45
CA GLY A 22 3.98 -18.88 -3.63
C GLY A 22 3.41 -18.33 -4.94
N HIS A 23 2.78 -17.16 -4.92
CA HIS A 23 2.23 -16.49 -6.09
C HIS A 23 3.08 -15.26 -6.42
N LEU A 24 3.35 -15.03 -7.72
CA LEU A 24 4.11 -13.87 -8.25
C LEU A 24 5.61 -13.88 -7.95
N THR A 25 6.26 -15.05 -7.94
CA THR A 25 7.71 -15.17 -7.67
C THR A 25 8.59 -14.22 -8.50
N SER A 26 8.31 -14.04 -9.80
CA SER A 26 9.02 -13.08 -10.65
C SER A 26 8.89 -11.62 -10.17
N ASP A 27 7.68 -11.20 -9.83
CA ASP A 27 7.39 -9.79 -9.53
C ASP A 27 7.66 -9.44 -8.06
N VAL A 28 7.52 -10.40 -7.17
CA VAL A 28 7.99 -10.32 -5.78
C VAL A 28 9.51 -10.26 -5.74
N VAL A 29 10.21 -11.02 -6.61
CA VAL A 29 11.67 -10.89 -6.77
C VAL A 29 12.04 -9.52 -7.33
N LYS A 30 11.31 -8.97 -8.32
CA LYS A 30 11.57 -7.59 -8.80
C LYS A 30 11.31 -6.54 -7.71
N LEU A 31 10.27 -6.71 -6.90
CA LEU A 31 9.95 -5.82 -5.78
C LEU A 31 11.03 -5.90 -4.70
N GLU A 32 11.49 -7.11 -4.36
CA GLU A 32 12.62 -7.32 -3.47
C GLU A 32 13.90 -6.71 -4.02
N THR A 33 14.27 -7.00 -5.27
CA THR A 33 15.44 -6.40 -5.93
C THR A 33 15.35 -4.88 -5.93
N PHE A 34 14.17 -4.29 -6.12
CA PHE A 34 13.99 -2.85 -6.03
C PHE A 34 14.22 -2.33 -4.60
N ILE A 35 13.72 -3.04 -3.58
CA ILE A 35 13.92 -2.71 -2.15
C ILE A 35 15.39 -2.93 -1.72
N GLU A 36 16.05 -3.97 -2.21
CA GLU A 36 17.44 -4.30 -1.94
C GLU A 36 18.42 -3.39 -2.69
N ILE A 37 18.12 -2.96 -3.92
CA ILE A 37 18.90 -1.92 -4.61
C ILE A 37 18.76 -0.58 -3.88
N THR A 38 17.59 -0.33 -3.29
CA THR A 38 17.30 0.88 -2.51
C THR A 38 17.60 0.73 -1.01
N HIS A 39 18.34 -0.30 -0.58
CA HIS A 39 18.75 -0.52 0.83
C HIS A 39 19.43 0.71 1.48
N VAL A 40 19.88 1.66 0.66
CA VAL A 40 20.52 2.92 1.04
C VAL A 40 19.52 4.09 1.20
N ASN A 41 18.26 3.98 0.73
CA ASN A 41 17.32 5.10 0.73
C ASN A 41 15.84 4.72 0.99
N ALA A 42 15.57 4.06 2.13
CA ALA A 42 14.20 3.87 2.64
C ALA A 42 13.37 5.18 2.67
N ARG A 43 14.06 6.33 2.79
CA ARG A 43 13.47 7.67 2.72
C ARG A 43 12.87 7.95 1.34
N THR A 44 13.54 7.57 0.26
CA THR A 44 12.98 7.71 -1.10
C THR A 44 11.68 6.92 -1.24
N ILE A 45 11.65 5.66 -0.79
CA ILE A 45 10.45 4.82 -0.92
C ILE A 45 9.29 5.39 -0.10
N ILE A 46 9.52 5.71 1.18
CA ILE A 46 8.44 6.23 2.03
C ILE A 46 7.95 7.59 1.51
N SER A 47 8.84 8.44 0.99
CA SER A 47 8.46 9.73 0.42
C SER A 47 7.60 9.58 -0.83
N HIS A 48 7.95 8.69 -1.77
CA HIS A 48 7.07 8.41 -2.92
C HIS A 48 5.73 7.79 -2.49
N PHE A 49 5.73 6.93 -1.47
CA PHE A 49 4.50 6.35 -0.94
C PHE A 49 3.60 7.42 -0.30
N GLN A 50 4.16 8.28 0.55
CA GLN A 50 3.48 9.42 1.17
C GLN A 50 2.93 10.39 0.12
N GLN A 51 3.76 10.73 -0.87
CA GLN A 51 3.41 11.70 -1.91
C GLN A 51 2.37 11.18 -2.86
N ASN A 52 2.34 9.88 -3.19
CA ASN A 52 1.55 9.40 -4.31
C ASN A 52 0.44 8.41 -3.95
N VAL A 53 0.53 7.73 -2.80
CA VAL A 53 -0.36 6.60 -2.46
C VAL A 53 -1.08 6.80 -1.12
N LEU A 54 -0.44 7.45 -0.14
CA LEU A 54 -1.02 7.73 1.17
C LEU A 54 -2.13 8.79 1.06
N ARG A 55 -3.31 8.36 0.61
CA ARG A 55 -4.53 9.16 0.46
C ARG A 55 -5.62 8.60 1.33
N ASP A 56 -6.44 9.49 1.86
CA ASP A 56 -7.56 9.13 2.75
C ASP A 56 -8.50 8.10 2.09
N ILE A 57 -8.78 8.23 0.79
CA ILE A 57 -9.60 7.27 0.03
C ILE A 57 -8.94 5.89 -0.11
N PHE A 58 -7.62 5.84 -0.32
CA PHE A 58 -6.88 4.59 -0.38
C PHE A 58 -6.88 3.91 0.99
N VAL A 59 -6.52 4.67 2.03
CA VAL A 59 -6.37 4.16 3.39
C VAL A 59 -7.72 3.72 3.97
N SER A 60 -8.80 4.46 3.75
CA SER A 60 -10.14 4.08 4.24
C SER A 60 -10.60 2.74 3.65
N ASN A 61 -10.35 2.51 2.36
CA ASN A 61 -10.72 1.26 1.69
C ASN A 61 -9.80 0.09 2.07
N ILE A 62 -8.50 0.34 2.28
CA ILE A 62 -7.60 -0.67 2.86
C ILE A 62 -8.04 -1.06 4.28
N LEU A 63 -8.43 -0.09 5.13
CA LEU A 63 -8.85 -0.35 6.50
C LEU A 63 -10.12 -1.20 6.59
N CYS A 64 -11.04 -1.03 5.64
CA CYS A 64 -12.29 -1.80 5.56
C CYS A 64 -12.14 -3.14 4.81
N ASN A 65 -10.94 -3.50 4.37
CA ASN A 65 -10.70 -4.62 3.46
C ASN A 65 -11.63 -4.59 2.22
N ASN A 66 -11.86 -3.41 1.65
CA ASN A 66 -12.77 -3.24 0.51
C ASN A 66 -12.11 -3.72 -0.80
N VAL A 67 -12.13 -5.03 -1.02
CA VAL A 67 -11.58 -5.70 -2.20
C VAL A 67 -12.21 -5.17 -3.49
N ASP A 68 -13.52 -4.95 -3.50
CA ASP A 68 -14.26 -4.51 -4.69
C ASP A 68 -13.85 -3.11 -5.14
N PHE A 69 -13.50 -2.22 -4.21
CA PHE A 69 -12.90 -0.93 -4.55
C PHE A 69 -11.64 -1.16 -5.39
N PHE A 70 -10.65 -1.89 -4.88
CA PHE A 70 -9.38 -2.08 -5.60
C PHE A 70 -9.53 -2.78 -6.95
N LEU A 71 -10.55 -3.60 -7.15
CA LEU A 71 -10.80 -4.25 -8.43
C LEU A 71 -11.36 -3.32 -9.51
N ASN A 72 -12.11 -2.30 -9.11
CA ASN A 72 -12.83 -1.44 -10.04
C ASN A 72 -12.27 -0.02 -10.08
N TYR A 73 -11.32 0.30 -9.20
CA TYR A 73 -10.79 1.63 -9.04
C TYR A 73 -9.80 2.01 -10.15
N ASP A 74 -9.90 3.22 -10.69
CA ASP A 74 -8.89 3.76 -11.59
C ASP A 74 -7.69 4.29 -10.78
N PRO A 75 -6.46 3.78 -10.97
CA PRO A 75 -5.26 4.30 -10.31
C PRO A 75 -5.10 5.82 -10.43
N SER A 76 -5.62 6.43 -11.51
CA SER A 76 -5.59 7.88 -11.73
C SER A 76 -6.38 8.68 -10.69
N GLU A 77 -7.32 8.06 -9.97
CA GLU A 77 -8.13 8.72 -8.95
C GLU A 77 -7.45 8.81 -7.57
N ILE A 78 -6.50 7.91 -7.25
CA ILE A 78 -5.66 7.98 -6.03
C ILE A 78 -4.47 8.90 -6.26
N ILE A 79 -3.91 8.86 -7.47
CA ILE A 79 -2.74 9.66 -7.83
C ILE A 79 -3.17 11.13 -7.83
N GLN A 80 -2.39 11.98 -7.16
CA GLN A 80 -2.72 13.40 -7.04
C GLN A 80 -3.00 13.99 -8.43
N LYS A 81 -4.15 14.65 -8.62
CA LYS A 81 -4.53 15.28 -9.91
C LYS A 81 -3.50 16.30 -10.44
N ASN A 82 -2.57 16.75 -9.58
CA ASN A 82 -1.54 17.73 -9.89
C ASN A 82 -0.14 17.12 -10.07
N LEU A 83 -0.01 15.79 -10.12
CA LEU A 83 1.26 15.14 -10.46
C LEU A 83 1.56 15.33 -11.94
N THR A 84 2.52 16.21 -12.23
CA THR A 84 2.99 16.51 -13.59
C THR A 84 4.25 15.72 -13.97
N ASP A 85 4.97 15.14 -12.99
CA ASP A 85 6.13 14.30 -13.25
C ASP A 85 5.69 12.89 -13.65
N SER A 86 5.95 12.53 -14.90
CA SER A 86 5.59 11.23 -15.48
C SER A 86 6.24 10.05 -14.75
N LYS A 87 7.40 10.24 -14.10
CA LYS A 87 8.05 9.17 -13.32
C LYS A 87 7.27 8.83 -12.06
N ASP A 88 6.79 9.83 -11.34
CA ASP A 88 6.03 9.64 -10.10
C ASP A 88 4.64 9.08 -10.38
N VAL A 89 3.99 9.54 -11.46
CA VAL A 89 2.73 8.96 -11.95
C VAL A 89 2.93 7.48 -12.29
N ASN A 90 3.96 7.14 -13.09
CA ASN A 90 4.22 5.76 -13.47
C ASN A 90 4.54 4.86 -12.27
N TYR A 91 5.27 5.38 -11.27
CA TYR A 91 5.57 4.66 -10.03
C TYR A 91 4.30 4.33 -9.25
N ALA A 92 3.43 5.33 -9.05
CA ALA A 92 2.20 5.16 -8.30
C ALA A 92 1.19 4.26 -9.03
N GLN A 93 1.05 4.42 -10.35
CA GLN A 93 0.25 3.53 -11.20
C GLN A 93 0.77 2.10 -11.14
N SER A 94 2.09 1.91 -11.17
CA SER A 94 2.70 0.58 -11.06
C SER A 94 2.45 -0.06 -9.69
N LEU A 95 2.56 0.70 -8.60
CA LEU A 95 2.30 0.17 -7.26
C LEU A 95 0.82 -0.18 -7.08
N ILE A 96 -0.09 0.73 -7.45
CA ILE A 96 -1.53 0.50 -7.35
C ILE A 96 -1.93 -0.65 -8.26
N GLY A 97 -1.54 -0.64 -9.53
CA GLY A 97 -1.82 -1.71 -10.49
C GLY A 97 -1.33 -3.08 -9.99
N ARG A 98 -0.17 -3.15 -9.33
CA ARG A 98 0.30 -4.38 -8.70
C ARG A 98 -0.56 -4.84 -7.52
N VAL A 99 -1.05 -3.91 -6.70
CA VAL A 99 -2.03 -4.22 -5.65
C VAL A 99 -3.32 -4.76 -6.27
N GLN A 100 -3.77 -4.18 -7.38
CA GLN A 100 -4.95 -4.67 -8.11
C GLN A 100 -4.72 -6.07 -8.67
N GLU A 101 -3.59 -6.32 -9.33
CA GLU A 101 -3.22 -7.65 -9.84
C GLU A 101 -3.16 -8.70 -8.73
N LEU A 102 -2.55 -8.36 -7.59
CA LEU A 102 -2.54 -9.20 -6.38
C LEU A 102 -3.96 -9.54 -5.94
N VAL A 103 -4.83 -8.55 -5.83
CA VAL A 103 -6.24 -8.73 -5.43
C VAL A 103 -7.01 -9.57 -6.47
N ILE A 104 -6.80 -9.36 -7.76
CA ILE A 104 -7.42 -10.14 -8.85
C ILE A 104 -7.01 -11.61 -8.76
N ILE A 105 -5.71 -11.88 -8.65
CA ILE A 105 -5.17 -13.24 -8.61
C ILE A 105 -5.66 -13.97 -7.36
N MET A 106 -5.63 -13.30 -6.20
CA MET A 106 -6.07 -13.91 -4.95
C MET A 106 -7.59 -14.15 -4.92
N ARG A 107 -8.40 -13.27 -5.52
CA ARG A 107 -9.84 -13.49 -5.69
C ARG A 107 -10.13 -14.66 -6.64
N LYS A 108 -9.42 -14.74 -7.78
CA LYS A 108 -9.54 -15.87 -8.73
C LYS A 108 -9.19 -17.21 -8.08
N ASN A 109 -8.24 -17.21 -7.15
CA ASN A 109 -7.81 -18.41 -6.44
C ASN A 109 -8.64 -18.72 -5.18
N ASN A 110 -9.72 -17.95 -4.89
CA ASN A 110 -10.52 -18.04 -3.65
C ASN A 110 -9.68 -17.99 -2.36
N ASN A 111 -8.54 -17.29 -2.40
CA ASN A 111 -7.57 -17.27 -1.31
C ASN A 111 -7.72 -16.01 -0.45
N TYR A 112 -8.85 -15.94 0.25
CA TYR A 112 -9.23 -14.78 1.06
C TYR A 112 -8.28 -14.51 2.24
N ASP A 113 -7.60 -15.54 2.77
CA ASP A 113 -6.60 -15.39 3.83
C ASP A 113 -5.37 -14.60 3.36
N ASN A 114 -4.90 -14.83 2.13
CA ASN A 114 -3.78 -14.10 1.57
C ASN A 114 -4.15 -12.64 1.24
N ILE A 115 -5.41 -12.38 0.86
CA ILE A 115 -5.92 -11.01 0.69
C ILE A 115 -5.88 -10.25 2.01
N ASN A 116 -6.42 -10.86 3.08
CA ASN A 116 -6.42 -10.25 4.41
C ASN A 116 -5.01 -9.94 4.90
N LYS A 117 -4.08 -10.90 4.78
CA LYS A 117 -2.66 -10.69 5.15
C LYS A 117 -1.99 -9.58 4.35
N THR A 118 -2.29 -9.48 3.05
CA THR A 118 -1.76 -8.41 2.20
C THR A 118 -2.27 -7.05 2.65
N PHE A 119 -3.57 -6.94 2.92
CA PHE A 119 -4.16 -5.71 3.40
C PHE A 119 -3.64 -5.32 4.78
N ASP A 120 -3.41 -6.28 5.68
CA ASP A 120 -2.82 -6.01 7.00
C ASP A 120 -1.40 -5.42 6.88
N TRP A 121 -0.58 -5.94 5.97
CA TRP A 121 0.72 -5.34 5.68
C TRP A 121 0.60 -3.92 5.12
N ILE A 122 -0.34 -3.66 4.21
CA ILE A 122 -0.57 -2.30 3.67
C ILE A 122 -1.05 -1.35 4.79
N LYS A 123 -1.90 -1.81 5.71
CA LYS A 123 -2.30 -1.01 6.90
C LYS A 123 -1.09 -0.60 7.73
N ILE A 124 -0.17 -1.53 7.97
CA ILE A 124 1.08 -1.27 8.72
C ILE A 124 1.95 -0.24 7.98
N LEU A 125 2.08 -0.36 6.66
CA LEU A 125 2.82 0.62 5.84
C LEU A 125 2.20 2.02 5.92
N CYS A 126 0.86 2.12 5.78
CA CYS A 126 0.13 3.38 5.93
C CYS A 126 0.31 4.00 7.32
N PHE A 127 0.29 3.17 8.38
CA PHE A 127 0.47 3.62 9.76
C PHE A 127 1.83 4.29 9.96
N HIS A 128 2.91 3.63 9.54
CA HIS A 128 4.25 4.18 9.68
C HIS A 128 4.49 5.37 8.74
N ALA A 129 3.89 5.38 7.56
CA ALA A 129 3.99 6.50 6.63
C ALA A 129 3.33 7.79 7.16
N TYR A 130 2.15 7.71 7.79
CA TYR A 130 1.54 8.87 8.47
C TYR A 130 2.37 9.32 9.68
N SER A 131 2.84 8.37 10.49
CA SER A 131 3.63 8.69 11.69
C SER A 131 4.95 9.38 11.34
N ASP A 132 5.59 8.99 10.24
CA ASP A 132 6.86 9.59 9.77
C ASP A 132 6.72 11.07 9.35
N ILE A 133 5.55 11.49 8.87
CA ILE A 133 5.24 12.91 8.58
C ILE A 133 4.62 13.66 9.77
N GLY A 134 4.65 13.06 10.97
CA GLY A 134 4.16 13.70 12.20
C GLY A 134 2.64 13.69 12.38
N ILE A 135 1.91 12.89 11.59
CA ILE A 135 0.47 12.69 11.77
C ILE A 135 0.24 11.57 12.79
N ASP A 136 -0.66 11.80 13.75
CA ASP A 136 -1.12 10.75 14.67
C ASP A 136 -1.91 9.69 13.88
N ALA A 137 -1.21 8.61 13.52
CA ALA A 137 -1.78 7.53 12.73
C ALA A 137 -2.93 6.79 13.44
N VAL A 138 -2.89 6.70 14.78
CA VAL A 138 -3.95 6.06 15.56
C VAL A 138 -5.23 6.86 15.42
N GLN A 139 -5.15 8.18 15.61
CA GLN A 139 -6.32 9.05 15.48
C GLN A 139 -6.79 9.11 14.02
N LYS A 140 -5.86 9.26 13.06
CA LYS A 140 -6.18 9.28 11.63
C LYS A 140 -6.93 8.03 11.17
N PHE A 141 -6.51 6.85 11.62
CA PHE A 141 -7.20 5.60 11.27
C PHE A 141 -8.62 5.54 11.85
N LYS A 142 -8.81 5.96 13.11
CA LYS A 142 -10.14 6.04 13.72
C LYS A 142 -11.07 6.96 12.94
N ASP A 143 -10.58 8.12 12.52
CA ASP A 143 -11.38 9.09 11.78
C ASP A 143 -11.77 8.56 10.40
N LEU A 144 -10.84 7.94 9.69
CA LEU A 144 -11.10 7.33 8.38
C LEU A 144 -12.09 6.16 8.45
N GLN A 145 -12.01 5.33 9.49
CA GLN A 145 -12.96 4.23 9.70
C GLN A 145 -14.37 4.74 10.03
N LYS A 146 -14.48 5.79 10.84
CA LYS A 146 -15.77 6.42 11.16
C LYS A 146 -16.41 7.08 9.94
N ASN A 147 -15.63 7.81 9.15
CA ASN A 147 -16.13 8.49 7.96
C ASN A 147 -16.63 7.49 6.90
N ASN A 148 -15.98 6.33 6.77
CA ASN A 148 -16.43 5.28 5.84
C ASN A 148 -17.74 4.61 6.30
N ALA A 149 -17.94 4.44 7.62
CA ALA A 149 -19.19 3.93 8.17
C ALA A 149 -20.38 4.87 7.92
N SER A 150 -20.14 6.19 7.94
CA SER A 150 -21.15 7.22 7.70
C SER A 150 -21.52 7.40 6.22
N SER A 151 -20.68 6.96 5.27
CA SER A 151 -20.94 7.05 3.82
C SER A 151 -21.74 5.86 3.27
N ASN A 152 -21.91 4.81 4.07
CA ASN A 152 -22.67 3.60 3.72
C ASN A 152 -24.04 3.52 4.43
N MET A 153 -24.49 4.59 5.10
CA MET A 153 -25.86 4.77 5.62
C MET A 153 -26.64 5.73 4.73
#